data_AF-A0A0T6ATT5-F1
#
_entry.id   AF-A0A0T6ATT5-F1
#
_cell.length_a   1.000
_cell.length_b   1.000
_cell.length_c   1.000
_cell.angle_alpha   90.00
_cell.angle_beta   90.00
_cell.angle_gamma   90.00
#
_symmetry.space_group_name_H-M   'P 1'
#
loop_
_entity.id
_entity.type
_entity.pdbx_description
1 polymer ?
#
loop_
_entity_poly.entity_id
_entity_poly.type
_entity_poly.pdbx_seq_one_letter_code
_entity_poly.pdbx_strand_id
1 'polypeptide(L)'
;DDVEAIHLVRFMNGLMLLVAHKSMAVMFLPYINRTPAAEDLGAAWTVLARAASLYTDPFIMISGTLTAYSLIGKLNNSKRINIIEEYTSRILRILPTLIVLIVFCTFVLPWINSGPLWKSVVTHHSDICKSNWWKNILFIHNYFGFKNMVRKILIAFFAGPVCN
;
A
#
# COMPACT_ATOMS: atom_id res chain seq x y z
N ASP A 1 12.58 25.88 -11.24
CA ASP A 1 11.57 25.23 -12.11
C ASP A 1 11.72 23.70 -12.17
N ASP A 2 12.93 23.14 -12.10
CA ASP A 2 13.13 21.66 -12.16
C ASP A 2 12.48 20.85 -11.03
N VAL A 3 12.29 21.45 -9.85
CA VAL A 3 11.67 20.78 -8.69
C VAL A 3 10.19 20.51 -8.94
N GLU A 4 9.52 21.36 -9.73
CA GLU A 4 8.09 21.22 -10.04
C GLU A 4 7.81 20.03 -10.96
N ALA A 5 8.66 19.83 -11.98
CA ALA A 5 8.58 18.67 -12.88
C ALA A 5 8.70 17.34 -12.10
N ILE A 6 9.61 17.28 -11.11
CA ILE A 6 9.79 16.09 -10.27
C ILE A 6 8.54 15.82 -9.41
N HIS A 7 7.90 16.86 -8.89
CA HIS A 7 6.65 16.70 -8.15
C HIS A 7 5.51 16.17 -9.02
N LEU A 8 5.41 16.62 -10.27
CA LEU A 8 4.44 16.12 -11.24
C LEU A 8 4.68 14.64 -11.56
N VAL A 9 5.93 14.24 -11.82
CA VAL A 9 6.28 12.84 -12.08
C VAL A 9 5.95 11.96 -10.86
N ARG A 10 6.23 12.45 -9.64
CA ARG A 10 5.85 11.74 -8.41
C ARG A 10 4.34 11.57 -8.29
N PHE A 11 3.57 12.61 -8.61
CA PHE A 11 2.10 12.56 -8.59
C PHE A 11 1.56 11.55 -9.61
N MET A 12 2.07 11.57 -10.84
CA MET A 12 1.64 10.66 -11.90
C MET A 12 1.94 9.19 -11.55
N ASN A 13 3.12 8.91 -11.00
CA ASN A 13 3.46 7.57 -10.50
C ASN A 13 2.53 7.15 -9.35
N GLY A 14 2.22 8.04 -8.42
CA GLY A 14 1.28 7.78 -7.33
C GLY A 14 -0.15 7.49 -7.83
N LEU A 15 -0.62 8.21 -8.85
CA LEU A 15 -1.92 7.99 -9.46
C LEU A 15 -1.99 6.61 -10.16
N MET A 16 -0.98 6.28 -10.96
CA MET A 16 -0.90 4.99 -11.64
C MET A 16 -0.77 3.83 -10.64
N LEU A 17 -0.04 4.02 -9.54
CA LEU A 17 0.04 3.06 -8.45
C LEU A 17 -1.35 2.79 -7.85
N LEU A 18 -2.15 3.82 -7.62
CA LEU A 18 -3.53 3.69 -7.11
C LEU A 18 -4.42 2.95 -8.10
N VAL A 19 -4.33 3.27 -9.40
CA VAL A 19 -5.07 2.58 -10.45
C VAL A 19 -4.69 1.10 -10.49
N ALA A 20 -3.40 0.78 -10.39
CA ALA A 20 -2.93 -0.60 -10.40
C ALA A 20 -3.41 -1.41 -9.19
N HIS A 21 -3.43 -0.76 -8.04
CA HIS A 21 -3.97 -1.31 -6.82
C HIS A 21 -5.50 -1.55 -6.95
N LYS A 22 -6.25 -0.60 -7.51
CA LYS A 22 -7.70 -0.77 -7.75
C LYS A 22 -8.03 -1.84 -8.79
N SER A 23 -7.27 -1.93 -9.88
CA SER A 23 -7.49 -2.94 -10.92
C SER A 23 -7.29 -4.36 -10.38
N MET A 24 -6.28 -4.58 -9.53
CA MET A 24 -6.05 -5.85 -8.85
C MET A 24 -7.23 -6.22 -7.94
N ALA A 25 -7.76 -5.27 -7.15
CA ALA A 25 -8.93 -5.53 -6.29
C ALA A 25 -10.18 -5.92 -7.10
N VAL A 26 -10.38 -5.29 -8.25
CA VAL A 26 -11.53 -5.54 -9.15
C VAL A 26 -11.42 -6.91 -9.82
N MET A 27 -10.22 -7.44 -10.07
CA MET A 27 -10.01 -8.80 -10.59
C MET A 27 -10.60 -9.88 -9.66
N PHE A 28 -10.65 -9.63 -8.35
CA PHE A 28 -11.16 -10.60 -7.37
C PHE A 28 -12.69 -10.59 -7.21
N LEU A 29 -13.40 -9.67 -7.86
CA LEU A 29 -14.86 -9.66 -7.86
C LEU A 29 -15.42 -10.70 -8.84
N PRO A 30 -16.54 -11.36 -8.52
CA PRO A 30 -17.15 -12.33 -9.42
C PRO A 30 -17.78 -11.61 -10.62
N TYR A 31 -17.29 -11.93 -11.82
CA TYR A 31 -17.89 -11.46 -13.07
C TYR A 31 -19.03 -12.38 -13.50
N ILE A 32 -20.19 -11.79 -13.79
CA ILE A 32 -21.37 -12.50 -14.32
C ILE A 32 -21.05 -13.06 -15.71
N ASN A 33 -20.26 -12.34 -16.52
CA ASN A 33 -19.82 -12.77 -17.83
C ASN A 33 -18.28 -12.86 -17.87
N ARG A 34 -17.74 -14.08 -18.01
CA ARG A 34 -16.29 -14.32 -17.93
C ARG A 34 -15.55 -14.24 -19.25
N THR A 35 -16.26 -14.34 -20.37
CA THR A 35 -15.65 -14.27 -21.71
C THR A 35 -15.09 -12.87 -22.04
N PRO A 36 -15.83 -11.76 -21.91
CA PRO A 36 -15.27 -10.43 -22.17
C PRO A 36 -14.20 -10.06 -21.14
N ALA A 37 -14.37 -10.46 -19.88
CA ALA A 37 -13.39 -10.20 -18.83
C ALA A 37 -12.05 -10.89 -19.11
N ALA A 38 -12.05 -12.11 -19.65
CA ALA A 38 -10.83 -12.83 -20.00
C ALA A 38 -10.13 -12.23 -21.22
N GLU A 39 -10.90 -11.76 -22.20
CA GLU A 39 -10.39 -11.09 -23.40
C GLU A 39 -9.73 -9.75 -23.05
N ASP A 40 -10.38 -8.94 -22.21
CA ASP A 40 -9.82 -7.69 -21.68
C ASP A 40 -8.55 -7.95 -20.86
N LEU A 41 -8.53 -9.00 -20.03
CA LEU A 41 -7.35 -9.37 -19.22
C LEU A 41 -6.15 -9.81 -20.07
N GLY A 42 -6.40 -10.31 -21.29
CA GLY A 42 -5.39 -10.71 -22.26
C GLY A 42 -4.78 -9.53 -23.02
N ALA A 43 -5.43 -8.37 -23.02
CA ALA A 43 -4.97 -7.21 -23.76
C ALA A 43 -3.71 -6.60 -23.13
N ALA A 44 -2.70 -6.29 -23.96
CA ALA A 44 -1.39 -5.81 -23.50
C ALA A 44 -1.46 -4.51 -22.67
N TRP A 45 -2.43 -3.63 -22.94
CA TRP A 45 -2.60 -2.38 -22.20
C TRP A 45 -2.96 -2.60 -20.73
N THR A 46 -3.61 -3.72 -20.39
CA THR A 46 -3.95 -4.05 -19.00
C THR A 46 -2.72 -4.48 -18.18
N VAL A 47 -1.59 -4.80 -18.82
CA VAL A 47 -0.33 -5.12 -18.12
C VAL A 47 0.19 -3.87 -17.40
N LEU A 48 0.13 -2.71 -18.06
CA LEU A 48 0.49 -1.42 -17.45
C LEU A 48 -0.40 -1.16 -16.22
N ALA A 49 -1.71 -1.39 -16.36
CA ALA A 49 -2.64 -1.22 -15.27
C ALA A 49 -2.53 -2.28 -14.16
N ARG A 50 -1.75 -3.35 -14.30
CA ARG A 50 -1.63 -4.42 -13.28
C ARG A 50 -0.26 -4.45 -12.61
N ALA A 51 0.79 -4.01 -13.32
CA ALA A 51 2.16 -4.06 -12.84
C ALA A 51 2.45 -2.90 -11.87
N ALA A 52 2.00 -3.04 -10.61
CA ALA A 52 2.22 -2.03 -9.58
C ALA A 52 3.71 -1.74 -9.29
N SER A 53 4.61 -2.71 -9.52
CA SER A 53 6.06 -2.53 -9.36
C SER A 53 6.62 -1.44 -10.28
N LEU A 54 6.11 -1.34 -11.52
CA LEU A 54 6.55 -0.34 -12.50
C LEU A 54 6.41 1.10 -11.99
N TYR A 55 5.43 1.35 -11.11
CA TYR A 55 5.19 2.68 -10.53
C TYR A 55 5.75 2.82 -9.12
N THR A 56 5.84 1.71 -8.37
CA THR A 56 6.33 1.72 -6.99
C THR A 56 7.81 2.08 -6.93
N ASP A 57 8.62 1.48 -7.79
CA ASP A 57 10.07 1.67 -7.81
C ASP A 57 10.48 3.13 -8.09
N PRO A 58 9.99 3.78 -9.17
CA PRO A 58 10.29 5.19 -9.41
C PRO A 58 9.67 6.11 -8.34
N PHE A 59 8.48 5.78 -7.81
CA PHE A 59 7.85 6.59 -6.77
C PHE A 59 8.69 6.64 -5.49
N ILE A 60 9.21 5.49 -5.04
CA ILE A 60 10.08 5.40 -3.86
C ILE A 60 11.41 6.11 -4.13
N MET A 61 12.00 5.89 -5.31
CA MET A 61 13.27 6.52 -5.69
C MET A 61 13.16 8.05 -5.67
N ILE A 62 12.14 8.62 -6.32
CA ILE A 62 11.93 10.07 -6.37
C ILE A 62 11.63 10.64 -4.97
N SER A 63 10.82 9.94 -4.17
CA SER A 63 10.50 10.37 -2.81
C SER A 63 11.72 10.36 -1.89
N GLY A 64 12.61 9.38 -2.07
CA GLY A 64 13.89 9.29 -1.38
C GLY A 64 14.85 10.42 -1.77
N THR A 65 15.03 10.65 -3.08
CA THR A 65 15.90 11.73 -3.59
C THR A 65 15.44 13.11 -3.12
N LEU A 66 14.13 13.40 -3.16
CA LEU A 66 13.59 14.66 -2.66
C LEU A 66 13.81 14.83 -1.15
N THR A 67 13.65 13.75 -0.39
CA THR A 67 13.95 13.76 1.05
C THR A 67 15.42 14.07 1.30
N ALA A 68 16.33 13.42 0.57
CA ALA A 68 17.76 13.65 0.68
C ALA A 68 18.12 15.10 0.32
N TYR A 69 17.55 15.64 -0.76
CA TYR A 69 17.74 17.03 -1.16
C TYR A 69 17.29 18.02 -0.07
N SER A 70 16.12 17.78 0.52
CA SER A 70 15.60 18.59 1.64
C SER A 70 16.52 18.54 2.86
N LEU A 71 17.05 17.36 3.20
CA LEU A 71 17.99 17.17 4.30
C LEU A 71 19.31 17.89 4.05
N ILE A 72 19.89 17.79 2.85
CA ILE A 72 21.12 18.49 2.47
C ILE A 72 20.92 20.01 2.55
N GLY A 73 19.78 20.53 2.07
CA GLY A 73 19.43 21.94 2.19
C GLY A 73 19.35 22.43 3.64
N LYS A 74 18.75 21.62 4.54
CA LYS A 74 18.74 21.91 5.98
C LYS A 74 20.14 21.85 6.60
N LEU A 75 20.99 20.93 6.15
CA LEU A 75 22.36 20.78 6.64
C LEU A 75 23.21 22.01 6.32
N ASN A 76 23.10 22.50 5.08
CA ASN A 76 23.86 23.65 4.61
C ASN A 76 23.47 24.94 5.36
N ASN A 77 22.19 25.11 5.69
CA ASN A 77 21.69 26.29 6.40
C ASN A 77 21.89 26.24 7.93
N SER A 78 21.69 25.08 8.57
CA SER A 78 21.59 24.98 10.04
C SER A 78 22.78 24.32 10.73
N LYS A 79 23.74 23.73 9.97
CA LYS A 79 24.92 22.95 10.43
C LYS A 79 24.67 21.79 11.42
N ARG A 80 23.47 21.67 12.01
CA ARG A 80 23.03 20.59 12.90
C ARG A 80 21.69 20.06 12.41
N ILE A 81 21.59 18.75 12.27
CA ILE A 81 20.33 18.06 11.97
C ILE A 81 20.05 17.07 13.08
N ASN A 82 18.96 17.29 13.82
CA ASN A 82 18.41 16.29 14.73
C ASN A 82 17.67 15.23 13.91
N ILE A 83 18.41 14.22 13.44
CA ILE A 83 17.83 13.10 12.66
C ILE A 83 16.71 12.41 13.45
N ILE A 84 16.86 12.32 14.77
CA ILE A 84 15.88 11.73 15.69
C ILE A 84 14.55 12.49 15.66
N GLU A 85 14.60 13.82 15.63
CA GLU A 85 13.41 14.68 15.64
C GLU A 85 12.65 14.60 14.30
N GLU A 86 13.39 14.65 13.19
CA GLU A 86 12.83 14.49 11.84
C GLU A 86 12.21 13.09 11.66
N TYR A 87 12.88 12.04 12.15
CA TYR A 87 12.37 10.67 12.09
C TYR A 87 11.15 10.46 13.00
N THR A 88 11.18 11.02 14.21
CA THR A 88 10.05 10.95 15.16
C THR A 88 8.82 11.67 14.60
N SER A 89 9.00 12.85 13.99
CA SER A 89 7.91 13.56 13.32
C SER A 89 7.27 12.72 12.20
N ARG A 90 8.10 12.01 11.41
CA ARG A 90 7.62 11.10 10.36
C ARG A 90 6.83 9.93 10.93
N ILE A 91 7.32 9.29 11.99
CA ILE A 91 6.61 8.20 12.64
C ILE A 91 5.29 8.69 13.23
N LEU A 92 5.28 9.82 13.94
CA LEU A 92 4.07 10.40 14.54
C LEU A 92 3.02 10.79 13.50
N ARG A 93 3.42 11.05 12.24
CA ARG A 93 2.49 11.28 11.14
C ARG A 93 1.94 9.99 10.51
N ILE A 94 2.78 8.96 10.37
CA ILE A 94 2.40 7.69 9.72
C ILE A 94 1.59 6.81 10.69
N LEU A 95 1.98 6.75 11.95
CA LEU A 95 1.40 5.87 12.97
C LEU A 95 -0.12 6.07 13.15
N PRO A 96 -0.67 7.31 13.23
CA PRO A 96 -2.11 7.51 13.36
C PRO A 96 -2.88 6.96 12.15
N THR A 97 -2.38 7.20 10.93
CA THR A 97 -3.02 6.70 9.71
C THR A 97 -3.03 5.18 9.65
N LEU A 98 -1.94 4.54 10.11
CA LEU A 98 -1.83 3.09 10.18
C LEU A 98 -2.81 2.50 11.20
N ILE A 99 -2.92 3.11 12.39
CA ILE A 99 -3.85 2.69 13.44
C ILE A 99 -5.30 2.78 12.94
N VAL A 100 -5.68 3.92 12.35
CA VAL A 100 -7.03 4.12 11.79
C VAL A 100 -7.34 3.07 10.74
N LEU A 101 -6.40 2.77 9.84
CA LEU A 101 -6.57 1.74 8.82
C LEU A 101 -6.77 0.35 9.43
N ILE A 102 -5.96 -0.03 10.43
CA ILE A 102 -6.09 -1.33 11.12
C ILE A 102 -7.45 -1.45 11.79
N VAL A 103 -7.87 -0.43 12.53
CA VAL A 103 -9.18 -0.40 13.21
C VAL A 103 -10.32 -0.47 12.18
N PHE A 104 -10.23 0.29 11.09
CA PHE A 104 -11.22 0.26 10.02
C PHE A 104 -11.34 -1.15 9.41
N CYS A 105 -10.22 -1.79 9.05
CA CYS A 105 -10.22 -3.12 8.44
C CYS A 105 -10.70 -4.24 9.39
N THR A 106 -10.54 -4.07 10.70
CA THR A 106 -10.90 -5.09 11.71
C THR A 106 -12.31 -4.96 12.25
N PHE A 107 -12.79 -3.73 12.45
CA PHE A 107 -14.06 -3.45 13.11
C PHE A 107 -15.14 -2.92 12.18
N VAL A 108 -14.79 -2.13 11.16
CA VAL A 108 -15.78 -1.48 10.30
C VAL A 108 -16.04 -2.33 9.06
N LEU A 109 -14.97 -2.71 8.36
CA LEU A 109 -15.03 -3.44 7.10
C LEU A 109 -15.88 -4.73 7.16
N PRO A 110 -15.74 -5.65 8.14
CA PRO A 110 -16.55 -6.87 8.14
C PRO A 110 -18.07 -6.63 8.24
N TRP A 111 -18.52 -5.46 8.72
CA TRP A 111 -19.94 -5.13 8.86
C TRP A 111 -20.54 -4.41 7.65
N ILE A 112 -19.71 -3.89 6.73
CA ILE A 112 -20.18 -3.12 5.57
C ILE A 112 -20.97 -3.98 4.58
N ASN A 113 -20.64 -5.27 4.46
CA ASN A 113 -21.27 -6.14 3.47
C ASN A 113 -21.39 -7.57 4.00
N SER A 114 -22.36 -8.33 3.48
CA SER A 114 -22.63 -9.72 3.86
C SER A 114 -22.70 -10.64 2.64
N GLY A 115 -21.85 -10.39 1.65
CA GLY A 115 -21.76 -11.22 0.44
C GLY A 115 -21.11 -12.59 0.70
N PRO A 116 -21.40 -13.63 -0.11
CA PRO A 116 -20.84 -14.97 0.06
C PRO A 116 -19.31 -15.00 -0.06
N LEU A 117 -18.73 -14.17 -0.93
CA LEU A 117 -17.27 -14.02 -1.09
C LEU A 117 -16.63 -13.20 0.05
N TRP A 118 -17.42 -12.39 0.76
CA TRP A 118 -16.94 -11.48 1.81
C TRP A 118 -16.33 -12.23 2.99
N LYS A 119 -16.87 -13.40 3.35
CA LYS A 119 -16.35 -14.23 4.44
C LYS A 119 -14.93 -14.74 4.16
N SER A 120 -14.66 -15.12 2.91
CA SER A 120 -13.35 -15.65 2.52
C SER A 120 -12.30 -14.54 2.34
N VAL A 121 -12.69 -13.40 1.77
CA VAL A 121 -11.75 -12.31 1.43
C VAL A 121 -11.57 -11.31 2.57
N VAL A 122 -12.63 -10.98 3.31
CA VAL A 122 -12.60 -9.92 4.34
C VAL A 122 -12.56 -10.51 5.75
N THR A 123 -13.46 -11.44 6.09
CA THR A 123 -13.56 -11.96 7.47
C THR A 123 -12.30 -12.74 7.87
N HIS A 124 -11.81 -13.64 7.01
CA HIS A 124 -10.56 -14.37 7.27
C HIS A 124 -9.36 -13.45 7.55
N HIS A 125 -9.23 -12.37 6.76
CA HIS A 125 -8.15 -11.40 6.93
C HIS A 125 -8.34 -10.53 8.18
N SER A 126 -9.57 -10.13 8.48
CA SER A 126 -9.91 -9.41 9.71
C SER A 126 -9.49 -10.20 10.95
N ASP A 127 -9.73 -11.51 11.00
CA ASP A 127 -9.39 -12.34 12.17
C ASP A 127 -7.88 -12.48 12.39
N ILE A 128 -7.11 -12.61 11.30
CA ILE A 128 -5.63 -12.59 11.36
C ILE A 128 -5.14 -11.23 11.86
N CYS A 129 -5.75 -10.14 11.41
CA CYS A 129 -5.42 -8.78 11.84
C CYS A 129 -5.72 -8.59 13.33
N LYS A 130 -6.85 -9.09 13.84
CA LYS A 130 -7.21 -9.05 15.27
C LYS A 130 -6.22 -9.79 16.17
N SER A 131 -5.58 -10.86 15.69
CA SER A 131 -4.57 -11.58 16.47
C SER A 131 -3.19 -10.90 16.45
N ASN A 132 -2.87 -10.17 15.38
CA ASN A 132 -1.51 -9.69 15.11
C ASN A 132 -1.40 -8.16 14.93
N TRP A 133 -2.43 -7.39 15.26
CA TRP A 133 -2.48 -5.93 15.10
C TRP A 133 -1.29 -5.21 15.76
N TRP A 134 -0.92 -5.65 16.97
CA TRP A 134 0.19 -5.09 17.76
C TRP A 134 1.55 -5.20 17.04
N LYS A 135 1.75 -6.25 16.23
CA LYS A 135 2.99 -6.44 15.45
C LYS A 135 3.15 -5.39 14.34
N ASN A 136 2.04 -4.88 13.77
CA ASN A 136 2.12 -3.81 12.76
C ASN A 136 2.37 -2.45 13.37
N ILE A 137 1.78 -2.19 14.55
CA ILE A 137 1.99 -0.93 15.27
C ILE A 137 3.47 -0.80 15.68
N LEU A 138 4.10 -1.90 16.07
CA LEU A 138 5.53 -1.93 16.40
C LEU A 138 6.45 -2.04 15.17
N PHE A 139 5.93 -2.05 13.94
CA PHE A 139 6.70 -2.23 12.69
C PHE A 139 7.57 -3.51 12.63
N ILE A 140 7.34 -4.48 13.51
CA ILE A 140 8.08 -5.76 13.59
C ILE A 140 7.46 -6.88 12.74
N HIS A 141 6.51 -6.54 11.86
CA HIS A 141 5.81 -7.52 11.03
C HIS A 141 6.72 -8.32 10.09
N ASN A 142 7.93 -7.83 9.80
CA ASN A 142 8.91 -8.53 8.96
C ASN A 142 9.77 -9.57 9.73
N TYR A 143 9.81 -9.49 11.06
CA TYR A 143 10.65 -10.36 11.90
C TYR A 143 10.04 -11.73 12.19
N PHE A 144 8.72 -11.86 12.02
CA PHE A 144 8.00 -13.12 12.24
C PHE A 144 7.73 -13.78 10.88
N GLY A 145 7.98 -15.10 10.80
CA GLY A 145 7.84 -15.87 9.57
C GLY A 145 6.51 -15.69 8.84
N PHE A 146 6.54 -15.89 7.51
CA PHE A 146 5.48 -15.60 6.54
C PHE A 146 4.06 -16.08 6.90
N LYS A 147 3.94 -17.11 7.73
CA LYS A 147 2.66 -17.70 8.15
C LYS A 147 1.78 -16.76 8.98
N ASN A 148 2.37 -15.78 9.68
CA ASN A 148 1.68 -14.92 10.65
C ASN A 148 1.69 -13.41 10.29
N MET A 149 2.08 -13.06 9.06
CA MET A 149 2.23 -11.66 8.65
C MET A 149 0.88 -11.01 8.31
N VAL A 150 0.57 -9.89 8.98
CA VAL A 150 -0.59 -9.02 8.68
C VAL A 150 -0.37 -8.17 7.44
N ARG A 151 0.85 -8.13 6.88
CA ARG A 151 1.11 -7.55 5.54
C ARG A 151 0.26 -8.20 4.44
N LYS A 152 -0.25 -9.41 4.68
CA LYS A 152 -1.32 -10.01 3.88
C LYS A 152 -2.58 -9.14 3.80
N ILE A 153 -2.82 -8.14 4.64
CA ILE A 153 -3.99 -7.25 4.47
C ILE A 153 -3.72 -6.20 3.40
N LEU A 154 -2.57 -5.54 3.35
CA LEU A 154 -2.29 -4.57 2.28
C LEU A 154 -2.00 -5.30 0.96
N ILE A 155 -1.24 -6.40 1.01
CA ILE A 155 -1.00 -7.36 -0.08
C ILE A 155 -2.06 -8.48 -0.03
N ALA A 156 -3.33 -8.20 0.24
CA ALA A 156 -4.45 -9.07 -0.16
C ALA A 156 -5.73 -8.25 -0.35
N PHE A 157 -5.80 -7.04 0.22
CA PHE A 157 -6.59 -5.98 -0.40
C PHE A 157 -6.07 -5.60 -1.79
N PHE A 158 -4.75 -5.73 -2.05
CA PHE A 158 -4.14 -5.32 -3.31
C PHE A 158 -3.37 -6.37 -4.11
N ALA A 159 -3.03 -7.53 -3.54
CA ALA A 159 -2.53 -8.66 -4.31
C ALA A 159 -3.01 -9.91 -3.60
N GLY A 160 -4.03 -10.59 -4.11
CA GLY A 160 -4.62 -11.76 -3.46
C GLY A 160 -3.61 -12.84 -3.04
N PRO A 161 -4.07 -13.85 -2.30
CA PRO A 161 -3.22 -14.87 -1.72
C PRO A 161 -2.38 -15.54 -2.81
N VAL A 162 -1.05 -15.42 -2.73
CA VAL A 162 -0.20 -16.44 -3.33
C VAL A 162 -0.47 -17.69 -2.50
N CYS A 163 -1.16 -18.65 -3.12
CA CYS A 163 -1.26 -20.02 -2.63
C CYS A 163 0.14 -20.54 -2.32
N ASN A 164 0.40 -20.76 -1.04
CA ASN A 164 0.79 -22.08 -0.54
C ASN A 164 0.35 -22.24 0.91
#